data_AF-A0A822GSQ1-F1
#
_entry.id   AF-A0A822GSQ1-F1
#
_cell.length_a   1.000
_cell.length_b   1.000
_cell.length_c   1.000
_cell.angle_alpha   90.00
_cell.angle_beta   90.00
_cell.angle_gamma   90.00
#
_symmetry.space_group_name_H-M   'P 1'
#
loop_
_entity.id
_entity.type
_entity.pdbx_description
1 polymer ?
#
loop_
_entity_poly.entity_id
_entity_poly.type
_entity_poly.pdbx_seq_one_letter_code
_entity_poly.pdbx_strand_id
1 'polypeptide(L)'
;ILFRTDELIQRAIRDKFKECTVLIVAHRLRTVIDSDRIIVLSNGKLVEFNSPQVLLSNDYSHISLLVEQTGAAEAKYLRTLANSIESYTRRKKEICNLDDEWTLETNEMDPLVPSLKSL
;
A
#
# COMPACT_ATOMS: atom_id res chain seq x y z
N ILE A 1 -21.61 -8.69 12.12
CA ILE A 1 -22.45 -8.13 11.02
C ILE A 1 -21.69 -7.03 10.26
N LEU A 2 -20.96 -6.12 10.92
CA LEU A 2 -20.15 -5.06 10.27
C LEU A 2 -19.01 -5.55 9.35
N PHE A 3 -18.35 -6.66 9.69
CA PHE A 3 -17.15 -7.12 8.96
C PHE A 3 -17.42 -7.54 7.50
N ARG A 4 -18.54 -8.24 7.27
CA ARG A 4 -18.90 -8.76 5.95
C ARG A 4 -19.23 -7.66 4.96
N THR A 5 -19.90 -6.60 5.41
CA THR A 5 -20.29 -5.49 4.53
C THR A 5 -19.07 -4.66 4.12
N ASP A 6 -18.14 -4.43 5.04
CA ASP A 6 -16.89 -3.71 4.72
C ASP A 6 -16.03 -4.45 3.71
N GLU A 7 -15.93 -5.78 3.81
CA GLU A 7 -15.21 -6.61 2.84
C GLU A 7 -15.85 -6.53 1.44
N LEU A 8 -17.19 -6.55 1.37
CA LEU A 8 -17.91 -6.40 0.11
C LEU A 8 -17.71 -5.00 -0.49
N ILE A 9 -17.70 -3.96 0.33
CA ILE A 9 -17.44 -2.58 -0.11
C ILE A 9 -16.02 -2.45 -0.66
N GLN A 10 -15.01 -2.96 0.05
CA GLN A 10 -13.62 -2.91 -0.40
C GLN A 10 -13.42 -3.69 -1.69
N ARG A 11 -14.06 -4.86 -1.81
CA ARG A 11 -14.04 -5.64 -3.05
C ARG A 11 -14.73 -4.92 -4.19
N ALA A 12 -15.89 -4.32 -3.97
CA ALA A 12 -16.62 -3.58 -5.00
C ALA A 12 -15.83 -2.37 -5.49
N ILE A 13 -15.17 -1.62 -4.59
CA ILE A 13 -14.28 -0.51 -4.95
C ILE A 13 -13.12 -1.03 -5.81
N ARG A 14 -12.45 -2.09 -5.37
CA ARG A 14 -11.34 -2.69 -6.13
C ARG A 14 -11.75 -3.22 -7.50
N ASP A 15 -12.95 -3.79 -7.61
CA ASP A 15 -13.44 -4.35 -8.87
C ASP A 15 -13.95 -3.29 -9.85
N LYS A 16 -14.59 -2.22 -9.34
CA LYS A 16 -15.14 -1.14 -10.18
C LYS A 16 -14.12 -0.09 -10.60
N PHE A 17 -13.06 0.09 -9.83
CA PHE A 17 -12.02 1.10 -10.08
C PHE A 17 -10.68 0.47 -10.48
N LYS A 18 -10.68 -0.69 -11.15
CA LYS A 18 -9.44 -1.35 -11.61
C LYS A 18 -8.56 -0.48 -12.50
N GLU A 19 -9.17 0.47 -13.22
CA GLU A 19 -8.48 1.39 -14.13
C GLU A 19 -8.26 2.79 -13.53
N CYS A 20 -8.54 2.97 -12.24
CA CYS A 20 -8.36 4.25 -11.55
C CYS A 20 -7.43 4.08 -10.34
N THR A 21 -6.59 5.07 -10.08
CA THR A 21 -5.78 5.10 -8.86
C THR A 21 -6.68 5.36 -7.65
N VAL A 22 -6.64 4.46 -6.67
CA VAL A 22 -7.43 4.58 -5.44
C VAL A 22 -6.51 4.93 -4.28
N LEU A 23 -6.65 6.15 -3.75
CA LEU A 23 -5.96 6.60 -2.54
C LEU A 23 -6.88 6.44 -1.34
N ILE A 24 -6.45 5.69 -0.33
CA ILE A 24 -7.22 5.43 0.89
C ILE A 24 -6.45 5.96 2.10
N VAL A 25 -7.06 6.86 2.86
CA VAL A 25 -6.59 7.24 4.20
C VAL A 25 -7.29 6.33 5.20
N ALA A 26 -6.53 5.47 5.88
CA ALA A 26 -7.10 4.44 6.74
C ALA A 26 -6.41 4.38 8.11
N HIS A 27 -7.23 4.11 9.12
CA HIS A 27 -6.78 3.67 10.45
C HIS A 27 -6.91 2.15 10.63
N ARG A 28 -7.51 1.45 9.65
CA ARG A 28 -7.72 0.00 9.70
C ARG A 28 -6.57 -0.73 9.02
N LEU A 29 -5.76 -1.43 9.81
CA LEU A 29 -4.58 -2.12 9.28
C LEU A 29 -4.91 -3.18 8.23
N ARG A 30 -6.04 -3.90 8.33
CA ARG A 30 -6.42 -4.90 7.30
C ARG A 30 -6.53 -4.29 5.90
N THR A 31 -7.09 -3.09 5.79
CA THR A 31 -7.21 -2.37 4.50
C THR A 31 -5.87 -1.79 4.04
N VAL A 32 -5.04 -1.34 4.99
CA VAL A 32 -3.69 -0.85 4.71
C VAL A 32 -2.80 -1.97 4.16
N ILE A 33 -2.86 -3.17 4.75
CA ILE A 33 -2.07 -4.34 4.31
C ILE A 33 -2.53 -4.88 2.95
N ASP A 34 -3.79 -4.67 2.58
CA ASP A 34 -4.35 -5.10 1.30
C ASP A 34 -4.11 -4.08 0.16
N SER A 35 -3.33 -3.03 0.41
CA SER A 35 -2.97 -2.01 -0.59
C SER A 35 -1.71 -2.38 -1.37
N ASP A 36 -1.59 -1.91 -2.62
CA ASP A 36 -0.42 -2.18 -3.45
C ASP A 36 0.86 -1.50 -2.90
N ARG A 37 0.71 -0.30 -2.35
CA ARG A 37 1.76 0.46 -1.65
C ARG A 37 1.16 1.22 -0.47
N ILE A 38 1.96 1.43 0.57
CA ILE A 38 1.61 2.17 1.77
C ILE A 38 2.49 3.41 1.86
N ILE A 39 1.86 4.56 2.17
CA ILE A 39 2.52 5.81 2.48
C ILE A 39 2.34 6.08 3.99
N VAL A 40 3.43 6.27 4.71
CA VAL A 40 3.41 6.73 6.10
C VAL A 40 3.89 8.17 6.14
N LEU A 41 3.04 9.05 6.66
CA LEU A 41 3.35 10.46 6.89
C LEU A 41 3.48 10.72 8.38
N SER A 42 4.52 11.45 8.78
CA SER A 42 4.70 11.95 10.14
C SER A 42 5.14 13.41 10.10
N ASN A 43 4.50 14.26 10.90
CA ASN A 43 4.77 15.70 10.97
C ASN A 43 4.87 16.39 9.59
N GLY A 44 3.99 16.00 8.66
CA GLY A 44 3.95 16.56 7.30
C GLY A 44 5.08 16.08 6.37
N LYS A 45 5.88 15.09 6.78
CA LYS A 45 6.95 14.50 5.97
C LYS A 45 6.66 13.05 5.61
N LEU A 46 7.12 12.64 4.44
CA LEU A 46 7.12 11.24 4.01
C LEU A 46 8.15 10.46 4.82
N VAL A 47 7.69 9.47 5.60
CA VAL A 47 8.56 8.63 6.42
C VAL A 47 8.80 7.28 5.78
N GLU A 48 7.74 6.67 5.23
CA GLU A 48 7.84 5.37 4.57
C GLU A 48 6.99 5.34 3.31
N PHE A 49 7.51 4.68 2.27
CA PHE A 49 6.79 4.43 1.04
C PHE A 49 7.23 3.12 0.40
N ASN A 50 6.46 2.04 0.60
CA ASN A 50 6.74 0.78 -0.06
C ASN A 50 5.52 -0.16 -0.04
N SER A 51 5.66 -1.34 -0.63
CA SER A 51 4.69 -2.43 -0.49
C SER A 51 4.59 -2.90 0.98
N PRO A 52 3.43 -3.43 1.41
CA PRO A 52 3.24 -3.94 2.77
C PRO A 52 4.29 -4.98 3.18
N GLN A 53 4.72 -5.82 2.25
CA GLN A 53 5.79 -6.81 2.47
C GLN A 53 7.09 -6.19 2.93
N VAL A 54 7.57 -5.19 2.18
CA VAL A 54 8.86 -4.56 2.42
C VAL A 54 8.83 -3.75 3.72
N LEU A 55 7.69 -3.12 4.02
CA LEU A 55 7.56 -2.39 5.29
C LEU A 55 7.47 -3.36 6.48
N LEU A 56 6.77 -4.50 6.35
CA LEU A 56 6.63 -5.48 7.42
C LEU A 56 7.87 -6.37 7.62
N SER A 57 8.76 -6.48 6.64
CA SER A 57 10.03 -7.21 6.81
C SER A 57 11.03 -6.45 7.68
N ASN A 58 10.87 -5.13 7.81
CA ASN A 58 11.62 -4.31 8.74
C ASN A 58 10.84 -4.16 10.05
N ASP A 59 11.31 -4.81 11.11
CA ASP A 59 10.67 -4.74 12.44
C ASP A 59 10.73 -3.34 13.06
N TYR A 60 11.62 -2.46 12.59
CA TYR A 60 11.73 -1.07 13.05
C TYR A 60 10.88 -0.09 12.22
N SER A 61 10.13 -0.55 11.23
CA SER A 61 9.25 0.32 10.45
C SER A 61 8.06 0.80 11.30
N HIS A 62 7.55 1.99 10.98
CA HIS A 62 6.36 2.56 11.60
C HIS A 62 5.15 1.64 11.42
N ILE A 63 5.01 1.02 10.25
CA ILE A 63 3.93 0.06 10.01
C ILE A 63 4.09 -1.21 10.86
N SER A 64 5.30 -1.76 11.01
CA SER A 64 5.55 -2.93 11.86
C SER A 64 5.18 -2.65 13.32
N LEU A 65 5.59 -1.50 13.83
CA LEU A 65 5.23 -1.04 15.18
C LEU A 65 3.70 -0.93 15.37
N LEU A 66 3.00 -0.36 14.40
CA LEU A 66 1.53 -0.26 14.44
C LEU A 66 0.85 -1.63 14.40
N VAL A 67 1.40 -2.57 13.62
CA VAL A 67 0.89 -3.95 13.56
C VAL A 67 1.09 -4.66 14.88
N GLU A 68 2.24 -4.49 15.54
CA GLU A 68 2.51 -5.09 16.85
C GLU A 68 1.56 -4.58 17.95
N GLN A 69 1.15 -3.32 17.87
CA GLN A 69 0.16 -2.73 18.78
C GLN A 69 -1.23 -3.34 18.68
N THR A 70 -1.56 -4.07 17.60
CA THR A 70 -2.86 -4.77 17.47
C THR A 70 -2.95 -6.07 18.26
N GLY A 71 -1.84 -6.51 18.87
CA GLY A 71 -1.75 -7.75 19.63
C GLY A 71 -1.24 -8.93 18.78
N ALA A 72 -0.59 -9.89 19.44
CA ALA A 72 0.18 -10.95 18.80
C ALA A 72 -0.61 -11.80 17.78
N ALA A 73 -1.89 -12.09 18.07
CA ALA A 73 -2.74 -12.87 17.19
C ALA A 73 -3.07 -12.14 15.88
N GLU A 74 -3.48 -10.87 15.98
CA GLU A 74 -3.81 -10.06 14.81
C GLU A 74 -2.55 -9.69 14.02
N ALA A 75 -1.44 -9.38 14.70
CA ALA A 75 -0.16 -9.11 14.06
C ALA A 75 0.32 -10.29 13.20
N LYS A 76 0.25 -11.52 13.74
CA LYS A 76 0.59 -12.74 13.00
C LYS A 76 -0.33 -12.95 11.79
N TYR A 77 -1.62 -12.69 11.96
CA TYR A 77 -2.59 -12.77 10.87
C TYR A 77 -2.27 -11.77 9.75
N LEU A 78 -2.03 -10.50 10.09
CA LEU A 78 -1.70 -9.44 9.13
C LEU A 78 -0.41 -9.72 8.36
N ARG A 79 0.65 -10.20 9.03
CA ARG A 79 1.90 -10.61 8.38
C ARG A 79 1.68 -11.79 7.41
N THR A 80 0.87 -12.77 7.81
CA THR A 80 0.52 -13.90 6.94
C THR A 80 -0.28 -13.44 5.72
N LEU A 81 -1.25 -12.55 5.92
CA LEU A 81 -2.06 -11.98 4.86
C LEU A 81 -1.19 -11.24 3.84
N ALA A 82 -0.28 -10.39 4.31
CA ALA A 82 0.66 -9.68 3.44
C ALA A 82 1.42 -10.66 2.54
N ASN A 83 1.95 -11.77 3.10
CA ASN A 83 2.76 -12.74 2.35
C ASN A 83 1.94 -13.47 1.28
N SER A 84 0.67 -13.75 1.59
CA SER A 84 -0.26 -14.38 0.66
C SER A 84 -0.59 -13.45 -0.52
N ILE A 85 -0.76 -12.14 -0.25
CA ILE A 85 -1.05 -11.13 -1.27
C ILE A 85 0.13 -10.95 -2.20
N GLU A 86 1.37 -10.88 -1.67
CA GLU A 86 2.56 -10.77 -2.50
C GLU A 86 2.68 -11.94 -3.49
N SER A 87 2.48 -13.16 -3.01
CA SER A 87 2.53 -14.37 -3.84
C SER A 87 1.47 -14.34 -4.95
N TYR A 88 0.30 -13.76 -4.67
CA TYR A 88 -0.76 -13.56 -5.66
C TYR A 88 -0.39 -12.46 -6.66
N THR A 89 0.10 -11.31 -6.20
CA THR A 89 0.51 -10.18 -7.05
C THR A 89 1.68 -10.55 -7.95
N ARG A 90 2.68 -11.27 -7.44
CA ARG A 90 3.82 -11.81 -8.21
C ARG A 90 3.34 -12.71 -9.35
N ARG A 91 2.50 -13.69 -9.04
CA ARG A 91 1.92 -14.61 -10.04
C ARG A 91 1.05 -13.89 -11.07
N LYS A 92 0.28 -12.88 -10.64
CA LYS A 92 -0.52 -12.06 -11.56
C LYS A 92 0.39 -11.28 -12.52
N LYS A 93 1.52 -10.73 -12.06
CA LYS A 93 2.50 -10.06 -12.93
C LYS A 93 3.12 -11.01 -13.96
N GLU A 94 3.47 -12.23 -13.55
CA GLU A 94 3.99 -13.28 -14.45
C GLU A 94 2.97 -13.71 -15.51
N ILE A 95 1.67 -13.73 -15.19
CA ILE A 95 0.61 -14.10 -16.12
C ILE A 95 0.25 -12.94 -17.07
N CYS A 96 0.33 -11.70 -16.60
CA CYS A 96 -0.13 -10.53 -17.35
C CYS A 96 0.96 -9.85 -18.20
N ASN A 97 2.25 -10.23 -18.11
CA ASN A 97 3.38 -9.57 -18.77
C ASN A 97 3.30 -8.03 -18.68
N LEU A 98 2.96 -7.51 -17.49
CA LEU A 98 2.95 -6.07 -17.24
C LEU A 98 4.32 -5.65 -16.70
N ASP A 99 5.10 -4.98 -17.53
CA ASP A 99 6.32 -4.28 -17.15
C ASP A 99 5.96 -3.06 -16.30
N ASP A 100 5.83 -3.25 -14.98
CA ASP A 100 5.78 -2.13 -14.04
C ASP A 100 7.21 -1.63 -13.76
N GLU A 101 7.86 -1.03 -14.76
CA GLU A 101 9.10 -0.27 -14.56
C GLU A 101 8.75 1.08 -13.91
N TRP A 102 8.53 1.06 -12.60
CA TRP A 102 8.64 2.25 -11.75
C TRP A 102 9.67 1.96 -10.65
N THR A 103 10.94 1.83 -11.06
CA THR A 103 12.08 2.10 -10.18
C THR A 103 12.16 3.61 -10.04
N LEU A 104 11.69 4.14 -8.90
CA LEU A 104 12.03 5.51 -8.54
C LEU A 104 13.53 5.52 -8.24
N GLU A 105 14.31 5.98 -9.24
CA GLU A 105 15.62 6.56 -9.00
C GLU A 105 15.42 7.67 -7.98
N THR A 106 15.75 7.41 -6.72
CA THR A 106 15.94 8.47 -5.75
C THR A 106 17.28 9.12 -6.04
N ASN A 107 17.33 9.95 -7.07
CA ASN A 107 18.33 10.99 -7.16
C ASN A 107 17.74 12.20 -7.89
N GLU A 108 18.04 13.36 -7.32
CA GLU A 108 17.69 14.71 -7.82
C GLU A 108 16.27 15.19 -7.50
N MET A 109 16.20 15.89 -6.35
CA MET A 109 15.37 17.09 -6.23
C MET A 109 15.74 18.02 -7.39
N ASP A 110 14.81 18.33 -8.29
CA ASP A 110 14.93 19.55 -9.11
C ASP A 110 13.70 20.45 -8.89
N PRO A 111 13.92 21.76 -8.67
CA PRO A 111 12.94 22.75 -8.29
C PRO A 111 12.31 23.40 -9.54
N LEU A 112 11.34 24.29 -9.32
CA LEU A 112 10.74 25.17 -10.33
C LEU A 112 9.82 24.48 -11.35
N VAL A 113 8.52 24.55 -11.09
CA VAL A 113 7.52 24.69 -12.17
C VAL A 113 7.12 26.17 -12.30
N PRO A 114 7.70 26.94 -13.23
CA PRO A 114 7.09 28.16 -13.73
C PRO A 114 6.45 27.90 -15.10
N SER A 115 5.25 28.48 -15.22
CA SER A 115 4.57 28.86 -16.47
C SER A 115 3.61 27.85 -17.09
N LEU A 116 2.34 28.03 -16.72
CA LEU A 116 1.25 28.19 -17.69
C LEU A 116 1.74 28.90 -18.98
N LYS A 117 1.61 28.21 -20.12
CA LYS A 117 1.41 28.67 -21.51
C LYS A 117 1.23 27.36 -22.30
N SER A 118 0.08 27.00 -22.86
CA SER A 118 -0.80 27.79 -23.72
C SER A 118 -2.20 27.17 -23.79
N LEU A 119 -3.17 27.84 -23.18
CA LEU A 119 -4.37 28.33 -23.89
C LEU A 119 -4.77 29.66 -23.26
#